data_AF-A0A371DJY5-F1
#
_entry.id   AF-A0A371DJY5-F1
#
_cell.length_a   1.000
_cell.length_b   1.000
_cell.length_c   1.000
_cell.angle_alpha   90.00
_cell.angle_beta   90.00
_cell.angle_gamma   90.00
#
_symmetry.space_group_name_H-M   'P 1'
#
loop_
_entity.id
_entity.type
_entity.pdbx_description
1 polymer ?
#
loop_
_entity_poly.entity_id
_entity_poly.type
_entity_poly.pdbx_seq_one_letter_code
_entity_poly.pdbx_strand_id
1 'polypeptide(L)'
;QTNLAASAFVKNALPIHVNLTHTPPVLTDDEETKTVASTDPGNIGHVALQPSTFATGSYGWKGNKRFTVEVENPEGGEKEKVHVILTINATVIGSKDAKEGDAEEHAEEGAEGEAKDAAEAEEATKDTNGDAKEAMEDVKEGA
;
A
#
# COMPACT_ATOMS: atom_id res chain seq x y z
N GLN A 1 -11.39 30.97 13.51
CA GLN A 1 -10.71 30.29 14.63
C GLN A 1 -11.62 29.18 15.09
N THR A 2 -11.11 27.96 15.25
CA THR A 2 -11.91 26.82 15.67
C THR A 2 -11.82 26.69 17.19
N ASN A 3 -12.97 26.63 17.88
CA ASN A 3 -13.03 26.60 19.35
C ASN A 3 -12.98 25.18 19.94
N LEU A 4 -12.69 24.16 19.13
CA LEU A 4 -12.66 22.75 19.54
C LEU A 4 -11.24 22.34 19.93
N ALA A 5 -11.10 21.73 21.12
CA ALA A 5 -9.85 21.14 21.58
C ALA A 5 -9.43 19.95 20.69
N ALA A 6 -8.12 19.74 20.55
CA ALA A 6 -7.59 18.68 19.68
C ALA A 6 -8.07 17.27 20.09
N SER A 7 -8.10 16.97 21.38
CA SER A 7 -8.61 15.71 21.93
C SER A 7 -10.09 15.51 21.64
N ALA A 8 -10.89 16.56 21.82
CA ALA A 8 -12.30 16.54 21.49
C ALA A 8 -12.51 16.32 19.98
N PHE A 9 -11.65 16.88 19.12
CA PHE A 9 -11.70 16.60 17.69
C PHE A 9 -11.40 15.13 17.40
N VAL A 10 -10.27 14.59 17.86
CA VAL A 10 -9.88 13.20 17.58
C VAL A 10 -10.93 12.19 18.07
N LYS A 11 -11.54 12.44 19.23
CA LYS A 11 -12.58 11.56 19.80
C LYS A 11 -13.91 11.58 19.04
N ASN A 12 -14.30 12.73 18.50
CA ASN A 12 -15.65 12.92 17.94
C ASN A 12 -15.68 12.96 16.41
N ALA A 13 -14.54 13.16 15.75
CA ALA A 13 -14.46 13.15 14.30
C ALA A 13 -14.59 11.73 13.75
N LEU A 14 -15.32 11.59 12.65
CA LEU A 14 -15.39 10.33 11.91
C LEU A 14 -14.25 10.26 10.89
N PRO A 15 -13.80 9.05 10.50
CA PRO A 15 -12.87 8.89 9.40
C PRO A 15 -13.41 9.51 8.09
N ILE A 16 -12.51 10.01 7.25
CA ILE A 16 -12.84 10.42 5.88
C ILE A 16 -12.48 9.28 4.94
N HIS A 17 -13.46 8.78 4.19
CA HIS A 17 -13.22 7.74 3.19
C HIS A 17 -12.88 8.37 1.84
N VAL A 18 -11.75 7.95 1.28
CA VAL A 18 -11.30 8.34 -0.05
C VAL A 18 -11.28 7.09 -0.93
N ASN A 19 -12.07 7.12 -2.00
CA ASN A 19 -12.02 6.13 -3.07
C ASN A 19 -11.11 6.65 -4.19
N LEU A 20 -10.12 5.85 -4.54
CA LEU A 20 -9.25 6.10 -5.68
C LEU A 20 -9.80 5.31 -6.85
N THR A 21 -10.01 5.98 -7.97
CA THR A 21 -10.58 5.35 -9.16
C THR A 21 -10.12 6.04 -10.44
N HIS A 22 -10.02 5.26 -11.51
CA HIS A 22 -9.89 5.75 -12.88
C HIS A 22 -11.23 6.14 -13.50
N THR A 23 -12.36 5.78 -12.89
CA THR A 23 -13.69 6.14 -13.39
C THR A 23 -13.91 7.65 -13.19
N PRO A 24 -14.03 8.43 -14.27
CA PRO A 24 -14.27 9.86 -14.15
C PRO A 24 -15.61 10.13 -13.43
N PRO A 25 -15.70 11.17 -12.58
CA PRO A 25 -16.97 11.56 -12.00
C PRO A 25 -17.94 11.99 -13.11
N VAL A 26 -19.19 11.54 -13.03
CA VAL A 26 -20.24 11.93 -13.97
C VAL A 26 -20.68 13.36 -13.63
N LEU A 27 -20.24 14.33 -14.42
CA LEU A 27 -20.65 15.73 -14.32
C LEU A 27 -21.95 15.92 -15.12
N THR A 28 -23.08 15.44 -14.61
CA THR A 28 -24.40 15.82 -15.15
C THR A 28 -25.04 16.83 -14.21
N ASP A 29 -25.46 17.98 -14.76
CA ASP A 29 -26.16 19.06 -14.05
C ASP A 29 -27.59 18.69 -13.59
N ASP A 30 -28.06 17.49 -13.91
CA ASP A 30 -29.29 16.95 -13.34
C ASP A 30 -29.02 16.35 -11.96
N GLU A 31 -29.73 16.86 -10.95
CA GLU A 31 -29.69 16.48 -9.53
C GLU A 31 -30.11 15.03 -9.23
N GLU A 32 -29.67 14.05 -10.03
CA GLU A 32 -29.63 12.67 -9.59
C GLU A 32 -28.20 12.35 -9.21
N THR A 33 -27.91 12.47 -7.91
CA THR A 33 -26.72 11.93 -7.26
C THR A 33 -26.66 10.42 -7.48
N LYS A 34 -26.21 9.97 -8.66
CA LYS A 34 -25.84 8.58 -8.88
C LYS A 34 -24.63 8.32 -8.02
N THR A 35 -24.87 7.67 -6.89
CA THR A 35 -23.83 7.12 -6.04
C THR A 35 -22.91 6.30 -6.94
N VAL A 36 -21.65 6.73 -7.08
CA VAL A 36 -20.63 5.97 -7.82
C VAL A 36 -20.64 4.56 -7.23
N ALA A 37 -21.09 3.61 -8.05
CA ALA A 37 -21.83 2.43 -7.63
C ALA A 37 -20.99 1.45 -6.78
N SER A 38 -21.68 0.50 -6.14
CA SER A 38 -21.14 -0.73 -5.53
C SER A 38 -20.23 -1.59 -6.45
N THR A 39 -20.06 -1.19 -7.71
CA THR A 39 -19.21 -1.80 -8.72
C THR A 39 -18.58 -0.69 -9.57
N ASP A 40 -17.50 -0.11 -9.08
CA ASP A 40 -16.67 0.84 -9.81
C ASP A 40 -15.58 0.08 -10.59
N PRO A 41 -15.69 -0.05 -11.94
CA PRO A 41 -14.74 -0.82 -12.73
C PRO A 41 -13.34 -0.22 -12.76
N GLY A 42 -13.22 1.07 -12.45
CA GLY A 42 -11.95 1.79 -12.35
C GLY A 42 -11.36 1.80 -10.95
N ASN A 43 -11.94 1.07 -9.97
CA ASN A 43 -11.51 1.15 -8.59
C ASN A 43 -10.04 0.72 -8.43
N ILE A 44 -9.23 1.64 -7.90
CA ILE A 44 -7.82 1.41 -7.56
C ILE A 44 -7.73 0.99 -6.10
N GLY A 45 -8.56 1.59 -5.25
CA GLY A 45 -8.66 1.19 -3.85
C GLY A 45 -9.33 2.24 -2.98
N HIS A 46 -9.29 1.97 -1.68
CA HIS A 46 -9.89 2.80 -0.64
C HIS A 46 -8.89 3.05 0.48
N VAL A 47 -8.98 4.24 1.07
CA VAL A 47 -8.28 4.60 2.31
C VAL A 47 -9.23 5.38 3.21
N ALA A 48 -9.25 5.01 4.50
CA ALA A 48 -9.93 5.76 5.54
C ALA A 48 -8.92 6.65 6.26
N LEU A 49 -9.01 7.97 6.07
CA LEU A 49 -8.18 8.94 6.76
C LEU A 49 -8.65 9.04 8.22
N GLN A 50 -7.76 8.78 9.16
CA GLN A 50 -8.06 8.79 10.59
C GLN A 50 -7.91 10.20 11.18
N PRO A 51 -8.80 10.64 12.08
CA PRO A 51 -8.61 11.86 12.86
C PRO A 51 -7.28 11.80 13.64
N SER A 52 -6.49 12.87 13.59
CA SER A 52 -5.16 12.93 14.19
C SER A 52 -4.74 14.37 14.47
N THR A 53 -3.78 14.54 15.36
CA THR A 53 -3.04 15.80 15.58
C THR A 53 -1.77 15.82 14.73
N PHE A 54 -1.31 17.02 14.37
CA PHE A 54 -0.08 17.25 13.64
C PHE A 54 0.98 17.81 14.60
N ALA A 55 2.25 17.50 14.36
CA ALA A 55 3.37 18.04 15.15
C ALA A 55 3.43 19.58 15.15
N THR A 56 2.78 20.23 14.18
CA THR A 56 2.62 21.68 14.10
C THR A 56 1.49 22.25 14.97
N GLY A 57 0.85 21.44 15.82
CA GLY A 57 -0.22 21.84 16.73
C GLY A 57 -1.62 21.95 16.09
N SER A 58 -1.75 21.68 14.79
CA SER A 58 -3.05 21.57 14.11
C SER A 58 -3.64 20.17 14.27
N TYR A 59 -4.92 20.00 13.95
CA TYR A 59 -5.56 18.68 13.84
C TYR A 59 -6.34 18.52 12.54
N GLY A 60 -6.67 17.28 12.20
CA GLY A 60 -7.39 16.94 10.97
C GLY A 60 -7.34 15.44 10.70
N TRP A 61 -7.28 15.02 9.44
CA TRP A 61 -7.24 13.62 9.07
C TRP A 61 -5.94 13.26 8.35
N LYS A 62 -5.43 12.06 8.62
CA LYS A 62 -4.26 11.50 7.95
C LYS A 62 -4.56 10.12 7.40
N GLY A 63 -3.98 9.80 6.25
CA GLY A 63 -3.99 8.44 5.73
C GLY A 63 -2.94 8.23 4.67
N ASN A 64 -2.55 6.97 4.50
CA ASN A 64 -1.61 6.55 3.49
C ASN A 64 -2.17 5.34 2.71
N LYS A 65 -1.74 5.18 1.47
CA LYS A 65 -2.05 4.00 0.66
C LYS A 65 -0.90 3.72 -0.30
N ARG A 66 -0.45 2.46 -0.33
CA ARG A 66 0.40 1.94 -1.41
C ARG A 66 -0.47 1.15 -2.38
N PHE A 67 -0.27 1.35 -3.67
CA PHE A 67 -0.96 0.60 -4.73
C PHE A 67 -0.10 0.53 -5.98
N THR A 68 -0.46 -0.36 -6.90
CA THR A 68 0.23 -0.52 -8.19
C THR A 68 -0.74 -0.16 -9.32
N VAL A 69 -0.25 0.57 -10.33
CA VAL A 69 -1.00 0.90 -11.55
C VAL A 69 -0.23 0.46 -12.77
N GLU A 70 -0.94 0.06 -13.82
CA GLU A 70 -0.36 -0.21 -15.13
C GLU A 70 -0.41 1.08 -15.97
N VAL A 71 0.74 1.53 -16.46
CA VAL A 71 0.89 2.73 -17.29
C VAL A 71 1.37 2.29 -18.67
N GLU A 72 0.74 2.79 -19.73
CA GLU A 72 1.16 2.53 -21.10
C GLU A 72 2.45 3.29 -21.40
N ASN A 73 3.47 2.59 -21.88
CA ASN A 73 4.73 3.22 -22.28
C ASN A 73 4.53 3.91 -23.65
N PRO A 74 4.76 5.24 -23.74
CA PRO A 74 4.57 5.98 -24.99
C PRO A 74 5.51 5.55 -26.13
N GLU A 75 6.59 4.83 -25.84
CA GLU A 75 7.61 4.46 -26.83
C GLU A 75 7.43 3.06 -27.43
N GLY A 76 6.52 2.23 -26.90
CA GLY A 76 6.46 0.82 -27.30
C GLY A 76 5.14 0.10 -27.08
N GLY A 77 4.10 0.75 -26.52
CA GLY A 77 2.77 0.13 -26.32
C GLY A 77 2.72 -0.98 -25.26
N GLU A 78 3.86 -1.36 -24.67
CA GLU A 78 3.91 -2.26 -23.52
C GLU A 78 3.49 -1.51 -22.24
N LYS A 79 2.74 -2.20 -21.37
CA LYS A 79 2.32 -1.65 -20.07
C LYS A 79 3.38 -1.90 -19.02
N GLU A 80 3.73 -0.87 -18.27
CA GLU A 80 4.63 -0.94 -17.13
C GLU A 80 3.85 -0.91 -15.81
N LYS A 81 4.24 -1.73 -14.83
CA LYS A 81 3.69 -1.69 -13.47
C LYS A 81 4.45 -0.68 -12.61
N VAL A 82 3.74 0.36 -12.17
CA VAL A 82 4.29 1.42 -11.32
C VAL A 82 3.75 1.29 -9.90
N HIS A 83 4.64 1.34 -8.91
CA HIS A 83 4.27 1.38 -7.49
C HIS A 83 4.08 2.84 -7.04
N VAL A 84 2.92 3.13 -6.47
CA VAL A 84 2.52 4.48 -6.04
C VAL A 84 2.32 4.50 -4.53
N ILE A 85 2.82 5.56 -3.88
CA ILE A 85 2.53 5.87 -2.48
C ILE A 85 1.72 7.17 -2.45
N LEU A 86 0.48 7.08 -1.98
CA LEU A 86 -0.38 8.23 -1.72
C LEU A 86 -0.38 8.53 -0.22
N THR A 87 -0.09 9.79 0.13
CA THR A 87 -0.20 10.30 1.50
C THR A 87 -1.12 11.51 1.49
N ILE A 88 -2.17 11.49 2.31
CA ILE A 88 -3.15 12.58 2.42
C ILE A 88 -3.12 13.14 3.84
N ASN A 89 -2.96 14.46 3.93
CA ASN A 89 -3.13 15.24 5.15
C ASN A 89 -4.25 16.26 4.92
N ALA A 90 -5.42 16.06 5.52
CA ALA A 90 -6.51 17.01 5.50
C ALA A 90 -6.50 17.80 6.82
N THR A 91 -6.19 19.10 6.77
CA THR A 91 -6.06 19.92 8.00
C THR A 91 -7.31 20.76 8.24
N VAL A 92 -7.81 20.79 9.48
CA VAL A 92 -8.92 21.68 9.85
C VAL A 92 -8.42 23.13 9.84
N ILE A 93 -9.07 23.97 9.05
CA ILE A 93 -8.75 25.40 8.96
C ILE A 93 -8.91 26.05 10.35
N GLY A 94 -7.91 26.81 10.78
CA GLY A 94 -7.94 27.51 12.07
C GLY A 94 -7.80 26.61 13.31
N SER A 95 -7.27 25.40 13.15
CA SER A 95 -6.96 24.46 14.25
C SER A 95 -5.60 24.67 14.90
N LYS A 96 -4.74 25.52 14.33
CA LYS A 96 -3.48 25.91 14.97
C LYS A 96 -3.80 26.57 16.32
N ASP A 97 -3.09 26.16 17.36
CA ASP A 97 -3.24 26.66 18.74
C ASP A 97 -4.57 26.31 19.43
N ALA A 98 -5.27 25.27 18.95
CA ALA A 98 -6.40 24.73 19.69
C ALA A 98 -5.91 24.20 21.04
N LYS A 99 -6.59 24.61 22.13
CA LYS A 99 -6.23 24.20 23.49
C LYS A 99 -6.12 22.68 23.56
N GLU A 100 -4.96 22.19 23.97
CA GLU A 100 -4.77 20.78 24.30
C GLU A 100 -5.65 20.49 25.52
N GLY A 101 -6.65 19.64 25.34
CA GLY A 101 -7.19 18.87 26.46
C GLY A 101 -6.52 17.51 26.41
N ASP A 102 -6.08 16.98 27.55
CA ASP A 102 -5.41 15.69 27.67
C ASP A 102 -6.04 14.62 26.77
N ALA A 103 -5.32 14.21 25.72
CA ALA A 103 -5.59 12.99 24.97
C ALA A 103 -4.29 12.20 24.89
N GLU A 104 -4.32 11.05 25.54
CA GLU A 104 -3.31 10.00 25.43
C GLU A 104 -3.15 9.59 23.96
N GLU A 105 -1.89 9.40 23.55
CA GLU A 105 -1.49 8.81 22.26
C GLU A 105 -2.20 7.46 22.07
N HIS A 106 -3.17 7.39 21.17
CA HIS A 106 -3.61 6.10 20.67
C HIS A 106 -2.70 5.67 19.52
N ALA A 107 -1.91 4.64 19.83
CA ALA A 107 -0.91 4.00 19.02
C ALA A 107 -1.43 3.52 17.67
N GLU A 108 -0.52 3.51 16.70
CA GLU A 108 -0.62 2.73 15.48
C GLU A 108 -0.85 1.26 15.81
N GLU A 109 -1.99 0.70 15.40
CA GLU A 109 -2.12 -0.74 15.16
C GLU A 109 -2.98 -0.96 13.92
N GLY A 110 -2.36 -1.53 12.90
CA GLY A 110 -2.93 -1.79 11.58
C GLY A 110 -2.15 -2.86 10.83
N ALA A 111 -2.07 -4.05 11.44
CA ALA A 111 -1.94 -5.39 10.86
C ALA A 111 -0.86 -5.68 9.79
N GLU A 112 0.19 -6.39 10.22
CA GLU A 112 0.93 -7.37 9.41
C GLU A 112 0.18 -8.72 9.34
N GLY A 113 0.37 -9.43 8.22
CA GLY A 113 0.07 -10.86 8.01
C GLY A 113 -0.76 -11.09 6.74
N GLU A 114 -0.42 -11.91 5.74
CA GLU A 114 0.65 -12.86 5.39
C GLU A 114 0.63 -12.87 3.82
N ALA A 115 1.67 -13.16 3.04
CA ALA A 115 2.42 -14.42 3.01
C ALA A 115 3.77 -14.22 2.31
N LYS A 116 4.80 -14.84 2.89
CA LYS A 116 6.08 -15.17 2.27
C LYS A 116 5.92 -16.54 1.62
N ASP A 117 6.30 -16.70 0.36
CA ASP A 117 6.78 -18.00 -0.12
C ASP A 117 7.71 -17.84 -1.34
N ALA A 118 8.61 -18.81 -1.47
CA ALA A 118 9.58 -19.08 -2.53
C ALA A 118 10.92 -18.33 -2.52
N ALA A 119 11.84 -18.80 -1.67
CA ALA A 119 13.25 -18.96 -2.03
C ALA A 119 13.93 -20.03 -1.14
N GLU A 120 14.04 -21.26 -1.62
CA GLU A 120 15.14 -22.15 -1.25
C GLU A 120 15.61 -22.94 -2.48
N ALA A 121 16.91 -22.85 -2.74
CA ALA A 121 17.67 -23.61 -3.70
C ALA A 121 18.37 -24.78 -2.99
N GLU A 122 18.39 -25.92 -3.66
CA GLU A 122 19.36 -27.02 -3.65
C GLU A 122 19.97 -27.51 -2.31
N GLU A 123 19.72 -28.80 -1.99
CA GLU A 123 20.82 -29.73 -1.74
C GLU A 123 20.45 -31.22 -1.90
N ALA A 124 21.38 -31.95 -2.54
CA ALA A 124 21.82 -33.31 -2.22
C ALA A 124 20.86 -34.51 -2.35
N THR A 125 20.84 -35.13 -3.53
CA THR A 125 20.65 -36.59 -3.65
C THR A 125 22.00 -37.30 -3.55
N LYS A 126 22.17 -38.07 -2.47
CA LYS A 126 23.23 -39.05 -2.27
C LYS A 126 22.64 -40.47 -2.35
N ASP A 127 23.48 -41.38 -2.83
CA ASP A 127 23.44 -42.84 -2.69
C ASP A 127 22.76 -43.67 -3.79
N THR A 128 23.58 -44.28 -4.66
CA THR A 128 23.66 -45.75 -4.80
C THR A 128 25.07 -46.20 -5.24
N ASN A 129 25.85 -46.63 -4.26
CA ASN A 129 26.66 -47.87 -4.16
C ASN A 129 26.94 -48.72 -5.42
N GLY A 130 28.19 -49.21 -5.59
CA GLY A 130 28.47 -50.41 -6.41
C GLY A 130 29.88 -50.57 -7.00
N ASP A 131 30.74 -51.27 -6.27
CA ASP A 131 32.11 -51.71 -6.56
C ASP A 131 32.24 -52.67 -7.77
N ALA A 132 33.25 -52.50 -8.65
CA ALA A 132 33.87 -53.57 -9.47
C ALA A 132 35.16 -53.13 -10.22
N LYS A 133 36.30 -53.40 -9.59
CA LYS A 133 37.49 -54.15 -10.06
C LYS A 133 37.99 -54.08 -11.54
N GLU A 134 39.27 -53.68 -11.66
CA GLU A 134 40.38 -54.04 -12.60
C GLU A 134 40.10 -54.48 -14.06
N ALA A 135 40.74 -53.80 -15.04
CA ALA A 135 41.78 -54.39 -15.91
C ALA A 135 42.33 -53.41 -16.99
N MET A 136 43.67 -53.43 -17.12
CA MET A 136 44.59 -53.03 -18.21
C MET A 136 44.04 -52.55 -19.58
N GLU A 137 44.67 -51.55 -20.22
CA GLU A 137 45.76 -51.74 -21.21
C GLU A 137 46.34 -50.40 -21.72
N ASP A 138 47.67 -50.38 -21.85
CA ASP A 138 48.52 -49.39 -22.52
C ASP A 138 48.20 -49.22 -24.03
N VAL A 139 48.60 -48.07 -24.60
CA VAL A 139 49.46 -47.91 -25.82
C VAL A 139 49.09 -46.66 -26.64
N LYS A 140 50.04 -45.69 -26.67
CA LYS A 140 50.46 -44.76 -27.74
C LYS A 140 49.43 -43.80 -28.37
N GLU A 141 49.76 -42.64 -28.93
CA GLU A 141 51.02 -42.10 -29.46
C GLU A 141 50.90 -40.56 -29.49
N GLY A 142 52.00 -39.86 -29.23
CA GLY A 142 52.15 -38.47 -29.62
C GLY A 142 52.54 -38.37 -31.10
N ALA A 143 52.10 -37.30 -31.73
CA ALA A 143 52.76 -36.61 -32.84
C ALA A 143 52.36 -35.14 -32.78
#